data_AF-A0A534MGU4-F1
#
_entry.id   AF-A0A534MGU4-F1
#
_cell.length_a   1.000
_cell.length_b   1.000
_cell.length_c   1.000
_cell.angle_alpha   90.00
_cell.angle_beta   90.00
_cell.angle_gamma   90.00
#
_symmetry.space_group_name_H-M   'P 1'
#
loop_
_entity.id
_entity.type
_entity.pdbx_description
1 polymer ?
#
loop_
_entity_poly.entity_id
_entity_poly.type
_entity_poly.pdbx_seq_one_letter_code
_entity_poly.pdbx_strand_id
1 'polypeptide(L)'
;MSDLIDAIAAEALGDFSKALEHYAKLTESGSPLDRVGIFQALARCAEKLGHLKKAGAWRRKAGQGYLALKDEEMAPDERNYLALVEYRNAVQDLHGDPSLPMVAKEYASVLKDNFAEGAEGLTHEGLFAAEFFRALGDHLTAAKYFFDTAEAMSEQASTASDRGLRDATVLAYELAMESATKGGRPDVARVAQMRAYDLKQSK
;
A
#
# COMPACT_ATOMS: atom_id res chain seq x y z
N MET A 1 22.52 5.54 29.84
CA MET A 1 22.26 6.30 28.60
C MET A 1 20.97 5.72 28.02
N SER A 2 20.11 6.52 27.38
CA SER A 2 18.77 6.08 26.95
C SER A 2 18.86 5.36 25.61
N ASP A 3 18.34 4.13 25.51
CA ASP A 3 18.32 3.37 24.26
C ASP A 3 17.68 4.18 23.11
N LEU A 4 16.73 5.08 23.39
CA LEU A 4 16.12 5.92 22.34
C LEU A 4 17.14 6.93 21.76
N ILE A 5 17.89 7.61 22.62
CA ILE A 5 18.92 8.57 22.18
C ILE A 5 20.03 7.83 21.44
N ASP A 6 20.44 6.67 21.97
CA ASP A 6 21.50 5.85 21.37
C ASP A 6 21.07 5.29 20.00
N ALA A 7 19.82 4.88 19.85
CA ALA A 7 19.26 4.43 18.58
C ALA A 7 19.24 5.54 17.52
N ILE A 8 18.71 6.73 17.87
CA ILE A 8 18.63 7.87 16.96
C ILE A 8 20.03 8.36 16.56
N ALA A 9 20.97 8.41 17.51
CA ALA A 9 22.34 8.80 17.24
C ALA A 9 23.03 7.82 16.27
N ALA A 10 22.83 6.51 16.47
CA ALA A 10 23.34 5.50 15.55
C ALA A 10 22.71 5.59 14.15
N GLU A 11 21.38 5.77 14.06
CA GLU A 11 20.66 5.96 12.79
C GLU A 11 21.16 7.19 12.03
N ALA A 12 21.36 8.31 12.73
CA ALA A 12 21.87 9.56 12.15
C ALA A 12 23.30 9.44 11.60
N LEU A 13 24.12 8.55 12.18
CA LEU A 13 25.48 8.25 11.71
C LEU A 13 25.50 7.16 10.62
N GLY A 14 24.36 6.58 10.26
CA GLY A 14 24.26 5.48 9.31
C GLY A 14 24.67 4.11 9.87
N ASP A 15 24.87 3.99 11.19
CA ASP A 15 25.10 2.71 11.86
C ASP A 15 23.77 2.01 12.15
N PHE A 16 23.15 1.51 11.08
CA PHE A 16 21.83 0.88 11.15
C PHE A 16 21.83 -0.44 11.95
N SER A 17 22.98 -1.11 12.08
CA SER A 17 23.09 -2.32 12.90
C SER A 17 22.92 -1.96 14.37
N LYS A 18 23.67 -0.96 14.85
CA LYS A 18 23.56 -0.49 16.22
C LYS A 18 22.22 0.18 16.51
N ALA A 19 21.70 0.96 15.56
CA ALA A 19 20.37 1.56 15.70
C ALA A 19 19.28 0.49 15.90
N LEU A 20 19.33 -0.59 15.11
CA LEU A 20 18.39 -1.71 15.21
C LEU A 20 18.45 -2.38 16.59
N GLU A 21 19.65 -2.61 17.14
CA GLU A 21 19.82 -3.20 18.48
C GLU A 21 19.16 -2.37 19.59
N HIS A 22 19.33 -1.04 19.54
CA HIS A 22 18.74 -0.15 20.53
C HIS A 22 17.22 -0.02 20.34
N TYR A 23 16.74 0.20 19.12
CA TYR A 23 15.30 0.28 18.85
C TYR A 23 14.54 -1.00 19.22
N ALA A 24 15.17 -2.17 19.08
CA ALA A 24 14.53 -3.45 19.39
C ALA A 24 14.14 -3.59 20.87
N LYS A 25 14.82 -2.87 21.78
CA LYS A 25 14.51 -2.86 23.22
C LYS A 25 13.34 -1.93 23.57
N LEU A 26 12.91 -1.10 22.63
CA LEU A 26 11.90 -0.06 22.83
C LEU A 26 10.52 -0.45 22.30
N THR A 27 10.35 -1.69 21.80
CA THR A 27 9.11 -2.15 21.15
C THR A 27 7.87 -2.13 22.06
N GLU A 28 8.08 -2.04 23.37
CA GLU A 28 7.02 -1.98 24.39
C GLU A 28 7.01 -0.64 25.16
N SER A 29 7.90 0.29 24.81
CA SER A 29 8.10 1.56 25.52
C SER A 29 7.29 2.71 24.89
N GLY A 30 6.87 3.66 25.73
CA GLY A 30 6.17 4.88 25.28
C GLY A 30 4.67 4.69 25.03
N SER A 31 4.06 5.73 24.45
CA SER A 31 2.66 5.68 24.01
C SER A 31 2.46 4.69 22.86
N PRO A 32 1.23 4.26 22.56
CA PRO A 32 0.94 3.46 21.36
C PRO A 32 1.51 4.06 20.08
N LEU A 33 1.42 5.38 19.90
CA LEU A 33 1.98 6.07 18.74
C LEU A 33 3.52 6.04 18.72
N ASP A 34 4.18 6.20 19.88
CA ASP A 34 5.65 6.07 19.96
C ASP A 34 6.10 4.68 19.48
N ARG A 35 5.39 3.62 19.88
CA ARG A 35 5.69 2.25 19.48
C ARG A 35 5.56 2.03 17.97
N VAL A 36 4.57 2.67 17.33
CA VAL A 36 4.47 2.66 15.86
C VAL A 36 5.74 3.28 15.23
N GLY A 37 6.18 4.43 15.74
CA GLY A 37 7.43 5.06 15.30
C GLY A 37 8.67 4.16 15.49
N ILE A 38 8.74 3.42 16.61
CA ILE A 38 9.80 2.42 16.84
C ILE A 38 9.73 1.29 15.79
N PHE A 39 8.54 0.76 15.48
CA PHE A 39 8.40 -0.28 14.45
C PHE A 39 8.82 0.22 13.06
N GLN A 40 8.48 1.46 12.71
CA GLN A 40 8.92 2.08 11.45
C GLN A 40 10.44 2.25 11.41
N ALA A 41 11.07 2.68 12.51
CA ALA A 41 12.51 2.80 12.59
C ALA A 41 13.22 1.44 12.46
N LEU A 42 12.69 0.40 13.11
CA LEU A 42 13.16 -0.97 12.95
C LEU A 42 13.02 -1.48 11.52
N ALA A 43 11.92 -1.18 10.85
CA ALA A 43 11.72 -1.51 9.45
C ALA A 43 12.76 -0.86 8.55
N ARG A 44 12.98 0.46 8.68
CA ARG A 44 13.98 1.20 7.91
C ARG A 44 15.40 0.69 8.15
N CYS A 45 15.78 0.45 9.41
CA CYS A 45 17.10 -0.09 9.73
C CYS A 45 17.29 -1.48 9.09
N ALA A 46 16.29 -2.36 9.19
CA ALA A 46 16.34 -3.68 8.57
C ALA A 46 16.45 -3.59 7.04
N GLU A 47 15.70 -2.70 6.40
CA GLU A 47 15.75 -2.45 4.95
C GLU A 47 17.15 -1.97 4.52
N LYS A 48 17.73 -0.98 5.23
CA LYS A 48 19.07 -0.46 4.94
C LYS A 48 20.18 -1.49 5.09
N LEU A 49 19.96 -2.51 5.92
CA LEU A 49 20.86 -3.66 6.08
C LEU A 49 20.58 -4.80 5.09
N GLY A 50 19.60 -4.66 4.19
CA GLY A 50 19.20 -5.71 3.23
C GLY A 50 18.36 -6.83 3.84
N HIS A 51 17.88 -6.68 5.08
CA HIS A 51 17.06 -7.67 5.78
C HIS A 51 15.56 -7.50 5.46
N LEU A 52 15.18 -7.60 4.18
CA LEU A 52 13.82 -7.27 3.70
C LEU A 52 12.71 -8.03 4.44
N LYS A 53 12.88 -9.33 4.71
CA LYS A 53 11.88 -10.11 5.48
C LYS A 53 11.62 -9.54 6.88
N LYS A 54 12.68 -9.06 7.55
CA LYS A 54 12.55 -8.40 8.85
C LYS A 54 11.89 -7.03 8.70
N ALA A 55 12.27 -6.27 7.67
CA ALA A 55 11.67 -4.97 7.37
C ALA A 55 10.15 -5.11 7.16
N GLY A 56 9.72 -6.06 6.32
CA GLY A 56 8.31 -6.34 6.07
C GLY A 56 7.54 -6.78 7.33
N ALA A 57 8.14 -7.59 8.19
CA ALA A 57 7.53 -7.96 9.47
C ALA A 57 7.34 -6.75 10.40
N TRP A 58 8.28 -5.81 10.41
CA TRP A 58 8.16 -4.57 11.19
C TRP A 58 7.14 -3.60 10.58
N ARG A 59 7.09 -3.45 9.25
CA ARG A 59 6.07 -2.66 8.55
C ARG A 59 4.67 -3.18 8.83
N ARG A 60 4.47 -4.51 8.80
CA ARG A 60 3.21 -5.13 9.21
C ARG A 60 2.82 -4.76 10.65
N LYS A 61 3.77 -4.81 11.59
CA LYS A 61 3.52 -4.40 12.99
C LYS A 61 3.19 -2.90 13.11
N ALA A 62 3.85 -2.04 12.34
CA ALA A 62 3.53 -0.61 12.29
C ALA A 62 2.10 -0.38 11.78
N GLY A 63 1.72 -1.06 10.68
CA GLY A 63 0.35 -1.02 10.15
C GLY A 63 -0.70 -1.50 11.17
N GLN A 64 -0.43 -2.61 11.86
CA GLN A 64 -1.29 -3.10 12.95
C GLN A 64 -1.36 -2.09 14.11
N GLY A 65 -0.25 -1.44 14.43
CA GLY A 65 -0.18 -0.42 15.48
C GLY A 65 -1.03 0.80 15.16
N TYR A 66 -0.99 1.30 13.92
CA TYR A 66 -1.88 2.38 13.48
C TYR A 66 -3.36 2.02 13.61
N LEU A 67 -3.76 0.82 13.18
CA LEU A 67 -5.15 0.36 13.29
C LEU A 67 -5.63 0.17 14.74
N ALA A 68 -4.69 0.01 15.68
CA ALA A 68 -4.99 -0.15 17.10
C ALA A 68 -5.06 1.18 17.87
N LEU A 69 -4.69 2.31 17.24
CA LEU A 69 -4.82 3.63 17.85
C LEU A 69 -6.30 3.99 18.05
N LYS A 70 -6.58 4.69 19.14
CA LYS A 70 -7.89 5.26 19.43
C LYS A 70 -8.08 6.58 18.69
N ASP A 71 -9.34 7.01 18.60
CA ASP A 71 -9.72 8.27 17.95
C ASP A 71 -9.09 9.49 18.62
N GLU A 72 -8.87 9.44 19.93
CA GLU A 72 -8.19 10.53 20.66
C GLU A 72 -6.68 10.58 20.41
N GLU A 73 -6.08 9.49 19.91
CA GLU A 73 -4.65 9.40 19.60
C GLU A 73 -4.37 9.81 18.16
N MET A 74 -5.26 9.45 17.23
CA MET A 74 -5.18 9.79 15.81
C MET A 74 -6.53 9.62 15.13
N ALA A 75 -6.85 10.54 14.22
CA ALA A 75 -8.10 10.51 13.47
C ALA A 75 -8.23 9.21 12.64
N PRO A 76 -9.44 8.64 12.51
CA PRO A 76 -9.64 7.35 11.83
C PRO A 76 -9.13 7.30 10.38
N ASP A 77 -9.38 8.36 9.61
CA ASP A 77 -8.92 8.52 8.23
C ASP A 77 -7.39 8.55 8.14
N GLU A 78 -6.74 9.34 8.99
CA GLU A 78 -5.28 9.46 9.04
C GLU A 78 -4.63 8.11 9.39
N ARG A 79 -5.08 7.44 10.46
CA ARG A 79 -4.48 6.16 10.86
C ARG A 79 -4.75 5.05 9.86
N ASN A 80 -5.91 5.05 9.18
CA ASN A 80 -6.23 4.07 8.15
C ASN A 80 -5.34 4.24 6.92
N TYR A 81 -5.06 5.48 6.50
CA TYR A 81 -4.15 5.76 5.40
C TYR A 81 -2.70 5.41 5.74
N LEU A 82 -2.23 5.78 6.94
CA LEU A 82 -0.88 5.41 7.38
C LEU A 82 -0.73 3.88 7.52
N ALA A 83 -1.75 3.18 8.02
CA ALA A 83 -1.76 1.72 8.02
C ALA A 83 -1.69 1.15 6.60
N LEU A 84 -2.44 1.71 5.65
CA LEU A 84 -2.42 1.28 4.25
C LEU A 84 -1.01 1.35 3.66
N VAL A 85 -0.32 2.48 3.87
CA VAL A 85 1.06 2.69 3.42
C VAL A 85 2.01 1.66 4.02
N GLU A 86 1.89 1.38 5.32
CA GLU A 86 2.72 0.37 5.98
C GLU A 86 2.46 -1.05 5.45
N TYR A 87 1.20 -1.43 5.24
CA TYR A 87 0.87 -2.73 4.66
C TYR A 87 1.33 -2.86 3.21
N ARG A 88 1.21 -1.80 2.40
CA ARG A 88 1.77 -1.76 1.03
C ARG A 88 3.26 -2.04 1.07
N ASN A 89 3.99 -1.31 1.90
CA ASN A 89 5.43 -1.47 2.04
C ASN A 89 5.78 -2.88 2.58
N ALA A 90 4.95 -3.46 3.46
CA ALA A 90 5.14 -4.80 3.99
C ALA A 90 5.01 -5.89 2.91
N VAL A 91 3.98 -5.81 2.07
CA VAL A 91 3.78 -6.82 1.01
C VAL A 91 4.86 -6.75 -0.08
N GLN A 92 5.46 -5.58 -0.30
CA GLN A 92 6.63 -5.43 -1.17
C GLN A 92 7.86 -6.15 -0.60
N ASP A 93 8.18 -5.90 0.67
CA ASP A 93 9.34 -6.50 1.34
C ASP A 93 9.24 -8.01 1.54
N LEU A 94 8.01 -8.52 1.65
CA LEU A 94 7.72 -9.94 1.89
C LEU A 94 7.58 -10.74 0.60
N HIS A 95 7.99 -10.21 -0.56
CA HIS A 95 7.97 -10.97 -1.80
C HIS A 95 8.78 -12.28 -1.68
N GLY A 96 8.15 -13.41 -2.00
CA GLY A 96 8.74 -14.74 -1.84
C GLY A 96 8.83 -15.25 -0.38
N ASP A 97 8.30 -14.51 0.60
CA ASP A 97 8.21 -14.98 1.98
C ASP A 97 6.95 -15.85 2.20
N PRO A 98 7.03 -16.96 2.96
CA PRO A 98 5.87 -17.81 3.23
C PRO A 98 4.71 -17.11 3.95
N SER A 99 4.97 -15.99 4.63
CA SER A 99 3.93 -15.22 5.31
C SER A 99 3.11 -14.32 4.35
N LEU A 100 3.59 -14.07 3.12
CA LEU A 100 2.98 -13.13 2.18
C LEU A 100 1.48 -13.38 1.96
N PRO A 101 0.96 -14.61 1.77
CA PRO A 101 -0.47 -14.81 1.56
C PRO A 101 -1.35 -14.35 2.73
N MET A 102 -0.83 -14.42 3.95
CA MET A 102 -1.53 -13.91 5.14
C MET A 102 -1.51 -12.38 5.15
N VAL A 103 -0.34 -11.78 4.94
CA VAL A 103 -0.18 -10.31 4.95
C VAL A 103 -0.93 -9.65 3.79
N ALA A 104 -1.00 -10.32 2.63
CA ALA A 104 -1.80 -9.86 1.49
C ALA A 104 -3.30 -9.78 1.82
N LYS A 105 -3.84 -10.69 2.65
CA LYS A 105 -5.23 -10.62 3.11
C LYS A 105 -5.46 -9.45 4.05
N GLU A 106 -4.51 -9.18 4.94
CA GLU A 106 -4.56 -8.02 5.83
C GLU A 106 -4.50 -6.72 5.02
N TYR A 107 -3.58 -6.64 4.07
CA TYR A 107 -3.47 -5.52 3.13
C TYR A 107 -4.77 -5.31 2.34
N ALA A 108 -5.37 -6.38 1.80
CA ALA A 108 -6.65 -6.29 1.10
C ALA A 108 -7.78 -5.73 1.99
N SER A 109 -7.80 -6.09 3.28
CA SER A 109 -8.78 -5.57 4.23
C SER A 109 -8.60 -4.07 4.45
N VAL A 110 -7.37 -3.62 4.73
CA VAL A 110 -7.08 -2.20 4.96
C VAL A 110 -7.35 -1.36 3.72
N LEU A 111 -6.97 -1.89 2.55
CA LEU A 111 -7.22 -1.26 1.27
C LEU A 111 -8.72 -1.13 0.98
N LYS A 112 -9.52 -2.16 1.30
CA LYS A 112 -10.98 -2.08 1.16
C LYS A 112 -11.57 -0.95 1.99
N ASP A 113 -11.11 -0.78 3.23
CA ASP A 113 -11.62 0.26 4.13
C ASP A 113 -11.22 1.66 3.65
N ASN A 114 -9.99 1.83 3.14
CA ASN A 114 -9.54 3.10 2.56
C ASN A 114 -10.26 3.45 1.25
N PHE A 115 -10.67 2.46 0.46
CA PHE A 115 -11.41 2.64 -0.79
C PHE A 115 -12.94 2.70 -0.60
N ALA A 116 -13.43 2.73 0.65
CA ALA A 116 -14.86 2.66 0.93
C ALA A 116 -15.64 3.87 0.37
N GLU A 117 -15.01 5.05 0.34
CA GLU A 117 -15.61 6.29 -0.17
C GLU A 117 -15.26 6.58 -1.63
N GLY A 118 -14.38 5.79 -2.24
CA GLY A 118 -13.90 6.00 -3.60
C GLY A 118 -12.38 5.82 -3.72
N ALA A 119 -11.85 6.09 -4.92
CA ALA A 119 -10.43 5.96 -5.24
C ALA A 119 -9.73 7.32 -5.41
N GLU A 120 -10.46 8.42 -5.21
CA GLU A 120 -9.97 9.80 -5.31
C GLU A 120 -8.81 10.02 -4.33
N GLY A 121 -7.69 10.54 -4.83
CA GLY A 121 -6.47 10.70 -4.02
C GLY A 121 -5.69 9.41 -3.72
N LEU A 122 -6.19 8.24 -4.12
CA LEU A 122 -5.59 6.93 -3.89
C LEU A 122 -5.10 6.25 -5.18
N THR A 123 -4.87 7.02 -6.25
CA THR A 123 -4.47 6.48 -7.56
C THR A 123 -3.23 5.59 -7.48
N HIS A 124 -2.20 6.04 -6.77
CA HIS A 124 -0.99 5.23 -6.59
C HIS A 124 -1.29 3.93 -5.83
N GLU A 125 -2.04 4.00 -4.72
CA GLU A 125 -2.36 2.83 -3.90
C GLU A 125 -3.19 1.80 -4.66
N GLY A 126 -4.16 2.26 -5.45
CA GLY A 126 -5.03 1.41 -6.24
C GLY A 126 -4.31 0.71 -7.39
N LEU A 127 -3.48 1.45 -8.15
CA LEU A 127 -2.68 0.85 -9.23
C LEU A 127 -1.64 -0.14 -8.68
N PHE A 128 -0.98 0.19 -7.56
CA PHE A 128 -0.08 -0.74 -6.89
C PHE A 128 -0.82 -2.01 -6.47
N ALA A 129 -1.95 -1.87 -5.78
CA ALA A 129 -2.72 -3.01 -5.31
C ALA A 129 -3.16 -3.91 -6.46
N ALA A 130 -3.65 -3.30 -7.55
CA ALA A 130 -4.13 -4.01 -8.71
C ALA A 130 -3.03 -4.87 -9.35
N GLU A 131 -1.84 -4.29 -9.55
CA GLU A 131 -0.67 -5.03 -10.04
C GLU A 131 -0.20 -6.11 -9.07
N PHE A 132 -0.16 -5.79 -7.77
CA PHE A 132 0.25 -6.74 -6.73
C PHE A 132 -0.66 -7.97 -6.70
N PHE A 133 -1.98 -7.79 -6.63
CA PHE A 133 -2.93 -8.91 -6.62
C PHE A 133 -2.94 -9.65 -7.96
N ARG A 134 -2.73 -8.96 -9.08
CA ARG A 134 -2.58 -9.59 -10.40
C ARG A 134 -1.37 -10.53 -10.42
N ALA A 135 -0.25 -10.11 -9.85
CA ALA A 135 0.97 -10.92 -9.75
C ALA A 135 0.80 -12.14 -8.84
N LEU A 136 -0.07 -12.06 -7.83
CA LEU A 136 -0.45 -13.20 -6.98
C LEU A 136 -1.49 -14.13 -7.60
N GLY A 137 -2.01 -13.80 -8.79
CA GLY A 137 -3.08 -14.56 -9.45
C GLY A 137 -4.50 -14.27 -8.92
N ASP A 138 -4.65 -13.31 -8.01
CA ASP A 138 -5.96 -12.83 -7.57
C ASP A 138 -6.51 -11.80 -8.58
N HIS A 139 -6.95 -12.33 -9.71
CA HIS A 139 -7.45 -11.54 -10.83
C HIS A 139 -8.77 -10.82 -10.52
N LEU A 140 -9.56 -11.30 -9.55
CA LEU A 140 -10.80 -10.64 -9.13
C LEU A 140 -10.50 -9.34 -8.39
N THR A 141 -9.62 -9.41 -7.39
CA THR A 141 -9.19 -8.23 -6.62
C THR A 141 -8.44 -7.25 -7.52
N ALA A 142 -7.56 -7.75 -8.39
CA ALA A 142 -6.85 -6.92 -9.37
C ALA A 142 -7.80 -6.14 -10.29
N ALA A 143 -8.80 -6.82 -10.86
CA ALA A 143 -9.78 -6.19 -11.75
C ALA A 143 -10.53 -5.04 -11.07
N LYS A 144 -10.94 -5.24 -9.81
CA LYS A 144 -11.62 -4.22 -9.01
C LYS A 144 -10.76 -2.96 -8.89
N TYR A 145 -9.53 -3.10 -8.40
CA TYR A 145 -8.70 -1.92 -8.12
C TYR A 145 -8.21 -1.24 -9.40
N PHE A 146 -7.91 -1.97 -10.48
CA PHE A 146 -7.66 -1.31 -11.77
C PHE A 146 -8.87 -0.50 -12.24
N PHE A 147 -10.08 -1.08 -12.15
CA PHE A 147 -11.29 -0.42 -12.63
C PHE A 147 -11.64 0.82 -11.81
N ASP A 148 -11.72 0.69 -10.49
CA ASP A 148 -12.12 1.79 -9.61
C ASP A 148 -11.11 2.95 -9.68
N THR A 149 -9.82 2.64 -9.75
CA THR A 149 -8.79 3.66 -9.93
C THR A 149 -8.84 4.31 -11.31
N ALA A 150 -9.12 3.54 -12.37
CA ALA A 150 -9.31 4.10 -13.70
C ALA A 150 -10.53 5.04 -13.77
N GLU A 151 -11.65 4.71 -13.10
CA GLU A 151 -12.81 5.61 -13.01
C GLU A 151 -12.42 6.94 -12.34
N ALA A 152 -11.71 6.91 -11.21
CA ALA A 152 -11.24 8.14 -10.54
C ALA A 152 -10.27 8.97 -11.41
N MET A 153 -9.41 8.32 -12.20
CA MET A 153 -8.51 9.01 -13.13
C MET A 153 -9.23 9.55 -14.38
N SER A 154 -10.35 8.95 -14.77
CA SER A 154 -11.04 9.23 -16.04
C SER A 154 -11.59 10.64 -16.15
N GLU A 155 -12.11 11.19 -15.05
CA GLU A 155 -12.65 12.55 -15.03
C GLU A 155 -11.55 13.58 -15.34
N GLN A 156 -10.39 13.42 -14.69
CA GLN A 156 -9.22 14.26 -14.94
C GLN A 156 -8.64 14.01 -16.34
N ALA A 157 -8.56 12.76 -16.80
CA ALA A 157 -8.03 12.41 -18.12
C ALA A 157 -8.87 12.93 -19.29
N SER A 158 -10.18 13.09 -19.09
CA SER A 158 -11.12 13.57 -20.11
C SER A 158 -11.09 15.10 -20.27
N THR A 159 -10.69 15.83 -19.22
CA THR A 159 -10.70 17.30 -19.18
C THR A 159 -9.31 17.92 -19.25
N ALA A 160 -8.29 17.21 -18.78
CA ALA A 160 -6.91 17.66 -18.83
C ALA A 160 -6.30 17.46 -20.24
N SER A 161 -5.45 18.39 -20.65
CA SER A 161 -4.54 18.20 -21.79
C SER A 161 -3.32 17.33 -21.44
N ASP A 162 -3.44 16.50 -20.38
CA ASP A 162 -2.40 15.58 -19.94
C ASP A 162 -2.55 14.24 -20.65
N ARG A 163 -1.75 14.09 -21.71
CA ARG A 163 -1.71 12.85 -22.49
C ARG A 163 -1.18 11.66 -21.67
N GLY A 164 -0.25 11.90 -20.74
CA GLY A 164 0.32 10.84 -19.91
C GLY A 164 -0.73 10.26 -18.98
N LEU A 165 -1.53 11.12 -18.34
CA LEU A 165 -2.66 10.69 -17.52
C LEU A 165 -3.69 9.92 -18.35
N ARG A 166 -4.03 10.41 -19.55
CA ARG A 166 -4.97 9.73 -20.44
C ARG A 166 -4.50 8.34 -20.85
N ASP A 167 -3.25 8.21 -21.27
CA ASP A 167 -2.66 6.92 -21.67
C ASP A 167 -2.60 5.95 -20.47
N ALA A 168 -2.28 6.45 -19.27
CA ALA A 168 -2.28 5.65 -18.05
C ALA A 168 -3.69 5.17 -17.66
N THR A 169 -4.71 6.03 -17.75
CA THR A 169 -6.11 5.66 -17.47
C THR A 169 -6.61 4.60 -18.45
N VAL A 170 -6.31 4.77 -19.73
CA VAL A 170 -6.65 3.78 -20.77
C VAL A 170 -6.00 2.43 -20.45
N LEU A 171 -4.71 2.43 -20.12
CA LEU A 171 -4.00 1.19 -19.76
C LEU A 171 -4.59 0.54 -18.52
N ALA A 172 -4.98 1.31 -17.50
CA ALA A 172 -5.63 0.79 -16.30
C ALA A 172 -6.95 0.09 -16.63
N TYR A 173 -7.80 0.66 -17.50
CA TYR A 173 -9.01 -0.03 -17.96
C TYR A 173 -8.71 -1.30 -18.78
N GLU A 174 -7.68 -1.30 -19.62
CA GLU A 174 -7.29 -2.50 -20.38
C GLU A 174 -6.81 -3.63 -19.45
N LEU A 175 -6.05 -3.29 -18.40
CA LEU A 175 -5.62 -4.24 -17.38
C LEU A 175 -6.78 -4.70 -16.48
N ALA A 176 -7.75 -3.83 -16.21
CA ALA A 176 -9.01 -4.21 -15.55
C ALA A 176 -9.78 -5.23 -16.39
N MET A 177 -9.88 -5.01 -17.71
CA MET A 177 -10.52 -5.93 -18.65
C MET A 177 -9.83 -7.29 -18.68
N GLU A 178 -8.49 -7.30 -18.80
CA GLU A 178 -7.72 -8.55 -18.83
C GLU A 178 -7.91 -9.33 -17.52
N SER A 179 -7.77 -8.66 -16.38
CA SER A 179 -7.90 -9.27 -15.05
C SER A 179 -9.33 -9.76 -14.82
N ALA A 180 -10.35 -8.97 -15.18
CA ALA A 180 -11.75 -9.37 -15.07
C ALA A 180 -12.06 -10.61 -15.92
N THR A 181 -11.50 -10.69 -17.14
CA THR A 181 -11.63 -11.86 -18.02
C THR A 181 -11.05 -13.11 -17.35
N LYS A 182 -9.83 -13.03 -16.83
CA LYS A 182 -9.17 -14.15 -16.13
C LYS A 182 -9.88 -14.52 -14.82
N GLY A 183 -10.45 -13.54 -14.14
CA GLY A 183 -11.23 -13.70 -12.91
C GLY A 183 -12.67 -14.20 -13.13
N GLY A 184 -13.09 -14.45 -14.38
CA GLY A 184 -14.45 -14.93 -14.66
C GLY A 184 -15.55 -13.86 -14.51
N ARG A 185 -15.22 -12.58 -14.73
CA ARG A 185 -16.13 -11.43 -14.69
C ARG A 185 -16.27 -10.76 -16.07
N PRO A 186 -16.91 -11.43 -17.05
CA PRO A 186 -17.07 -10.89 -18.40
C PRO A 186 -18.01 -9.67 -18.47
N ASP A 187 -18.83 -9.44 -17.44
CA ASP A 187 -19.59 -8.21 -17.22
C ASP A 187 -18.66 -7.02 -17.01
N VAL A 188 -17.75 -7.10 -16.04
CA VAL A 188 -16.77 -6.04 -15.73
C VAL A 188 -15.81 -5.84 -16.90
N ALA A 189 -15.36 -6.92 -17.54
CA ALA A 189 -14.46 -6.83 -18.67
C ALA A 189 -15.04 -6.00 -19.83
N ARG A 190 -16.33 -6.19 -20.15
CA ARG A 190 -17.02 -5.43 -21.20
C ARG A 190 -17.14 -3.95 -20.86
N VAL A 191 -17.43 -3.62 -19.59
CA VAL A 191 -17.52 -2.22 -19.16
C VAL A 191 -16.16 -1.55 -19.24
N ALA A 192 -15.10 -2.20 -18.72
CA ALA A 192 -13.74 -1.69 -18.80
C ALA A 192 -13.28 -1.45 -20.26
N GLN A 193 -13.60 -2.39 -21.16
CA GLN A 193 -13.33 -2.24 -22.60
C GLN A 193 -14.03 -1.01 -23.20
N MET A 194 -15.31 -0.82 -22.88
CA MET A 194 -16.10 0.33 -23.35
C MET A 194 -15.49 1.65 -22.86
N ARG A 195 -15.17 1.73 -21.56
CA ARG A 195 -14.54 2.91 -20.95
C ARG A 195 -13.20 3.27 -21.61
N ALA A 196 -12.33 2.28 -21.83
CA ALA A 196 -11.07 2.48 -22.52
C ALA A 196 -11.27 3.01 -23.95
N TYR A 197 -12.25 2.47 -24.68
CA TYR A 197 -12.59 2.91 -26.03
C TYR A 197 -13.09 4.36 -26.05
N ASP A 198 -14.05 4.70 -25.19
CA ASP A 198 -14.63 6.04 -25.11
C ASP A 198 -13.56 7.10 -24.78
N LEU A 199 -12.66 6.79 -23.85
CA LEU A 199 -11.57 7.69 -23.48
C LEU A 199 -10.55 7.88 -24.61
N LYS A 200 -10.27 6.85 -25.42
CA LYS A 200 -9.43 6.97 -26.62
C LYS A 200 -10.05 7.85 -27.71
N GLN A 201 -11.37 7.90 -27.80
CA GLN A 201 -12.10 8.73 -28.77
C GLN A 201 -12.30 10.18 -28.27
N SER A 202 -12.12 10.42 -26.98
CA SER A 202 -12.24 11.73 -26.38
C SER A 202 -11.07 12.63 -26.80
N LYS A 203 -11.38 13.78 -27.39
CA LYS A 203 -10.40 14.76 -27.90
C LYS A 203 -9.73 15.50 -26.75
#